data_AF-A0A0E9SUJ9-F1
#
_entry.id   AF-A0A0E9SUJ9-F1
#
_cell.length_a   1.000
_cell.length_b   1.000
_cell.length_c   1.000
_cell.angle_alpha   90.00
_cell.angle_beta   90.00
_cell.angle_gamma   90.00
#
_symmetry.space_group_name_H-M   'P 1'
#
loop_
_entity.id
_entity.type
_entity.pdbx_description
1 polymer ?
#
loop_
_entity_poly.entity_id
_entity_poly.type
_entity_poly.pdbx_seq_one_letter_code
_entity_poly.pdbx_strand_id
1 'polypeptide(L)' 'MENRCMKFYHPEKKNGTLNRICHEDVCRCAEENCSYQRKQGTERK' A
#
# COMPACT_ATOMS: atom_id res chain seq x y z
N MET A 1 30.46 4.39 4.64
CA MET A 1 29.02 4.16 4.34
C MET A 1 28.09 4.91 5.29
N GLU A 2 28.62 5.59 6.32
CA GLU A 2 27.84 6.09 7.45
C GLU A 2 26.88 7.25 7.16
N ASN A 3 26.89 7.84 5.96
CA ASN A 3 25.98 8.94 5.61
C ASN A 3 25.46 8.83 4.18
N ARG A 4 24.96 7.65 3.78
CA ARG A 4 24.27 7.52 2.50
C ARG A 4 22.85 8.07 2.63
N CYS A 5 22.64 9.27 2.10
CA CYS A 5 21.30 9.81 1.91
C CYS A 5 20.67 9.16 0.67
N MET A 6 19.48 8.58 0.83
CA MET A 6 18.69 8.02 -0.27
C MET A 6 17.25 8.50 -0.13
N LYS A 7 16.64 8.88 -1.25
CA LYS A 7 15.22 9.20 -1.33
C LYS A 7 14.62 8.44 -2.49
N PHE A 8 13.55 7.70 -2.21
CA PHE A 8 12.78 7.02 -3.25
C PHE A 8 11.77 7.98 -3.88
N TYR A 9 11.47 7.75 -5.15
CA TYR A 9 10.48 8.51 -5.91
C TYR A 9 9.48 7.55 -6.55
N HIS A 10 8.21 7.95 -6.53
CA HIS A 10 7.13 7.24 -7.20
C HIS A 10 6.27 8.30 -7.89
N PRO A 11 6.03 8.22 -9.21
CA PRO A 11 5.36 9.27 -9.98
C PRO A 11 4.01 9.69 -9.38
N GLU A 12 3.27 8.71 -8.86
CA GLU A 12 1.92 8.93 -8.33
C GLU A 12 1.87 9.08 -6.81
N LYS A 13 2.91 8.65 -6.08
CA LYS A 13 2.91 8.66 -4.60
C LYS A 13 3.83 9.75 -4.09
N LYS A 14 3.25 10.73 -3.40
CA LYS A 14 3.97 11.87 -2.81
C LYS A 14 5.18 11.48 -1.97
N ASN A 15 5.12 10.31 -1.33
CA ASN A 15 6.11 9.86 -0.37
C ASN A 15 7.20 9.00 -1.02
N GLY A 16 7.00 8.58 -2.28
CA GLY A 16 7.93 7.70 -2.99
C GLY A 16 8.06 6.29 -2.41
N THR A 17 7.23 5.93 -1.43
CA THR A 17 7.28 4.66 -0.71
C THR A 17 6.10 3.76 -1.06
N LEU A 18 6.33 2.45 -1.00
CA LEU A 18 5.27 1.43 -1.07
C LEU A 18 4.31 1.56 0.12
N ASN A 19 3.03 1.32 -0.12
CA ASN A 19 1.99 1.29 0.89
C ASN A 19 2.09 -0.01 1.70
N ARG A 20 2.08 0.11 3.02
CA ARG A 20 2.13 -1.01 3.96
C ARG A 20 1.28 -0.70 5.17
N ILE A 21 0.69 -1.74 5.74
CA ILE A 21 0.02 -1.66 7.05
C ILE A 21 0.96 -2.33 8.04
N CYS A 22 1.33 -1.63 9.11
CA CYS A 22 2.18 -2.17 10.16
C CYS A 22 1.45 -2.15 11.49
N HIS A 23 1.60 -3.22 12.26
CA HIS A 23 1.20 -3.33 13.65
C HIS A 23 2.38 -3.92 14.43
N GLU A 24 2.90 -3.17 15.39
CA GLU A 24 4.14 -3.51 16.09
C GLU A 24 5.30 -3.76 15.11
N ASP A 25 5.87 -4.97 15.12
CA ASP A 25 6.96 -5.43 14.27
C ASP A 25 6.47 -6.12 12.98
N VAL A 26 5.16 -6.34 12.84
CA VAL A 26 4.58 -7.03 11.69
C VAL A 26 4.02 -6.02 10.69
N CYS A 27 4.60 -6.03 9.48
CA CYS A 27 4.08 -5.27 8.34
C CYS A 27 3.51 -6.19 7.26
N ARG A 28 2.40 -5.78 6.64
CA ARG A 28 1.80 -6.42 5.46
C ARG A 28 1.75 -5.45 4.30
N CYS A 29 1.89 -5.99 3.09
CA CYS A 29 1.73 -5.23 1.85
C CYS A 29 0.31 -4.66 1.76
N ALA A 30 0.21 -3.37 1.45
CA ALA A 30 -1.05 -2.67 1.20
C ALA A 30 -0.99 -1.88 -0.12
N GLU A 31 -0.21 -2.41 -1.06
CA GLU A 31 -0.06 -1.86 -2.41
C GLU A 31 -1.36 -2.04 -3.21
N GLU A 32 -1.44 -1.31 -4.33
CA GLU A 32 -2.64 -1.06 -5.10
C GLU A 32 -3.41 -2.32 -5.52
N ASN A 33 -4.46 -2.62 -4.76
CA ASN A 33 -5.59 -3.47 -5.11
C ASN A 33 -6.69 -3.16 -4.09
N CYS A 34 -7.39 -2.03 -4.30
CA CYS A 34 -8.41 -1.58 -3.37
C CYS A 34 -9.51 -2.63 -3.24
N SER A 35 -9.78 -3.05 -2.00
CA SER A 35 -10.83 -4.02 -1.71
C SER A 35 -12.20 -3.45 -2.08
N TYR A 36 -12.96 -4.19 -2.89
CA TYR A 36 -14.35 -3.86 -3.19
C TYR A 36 -15.28 -4.61 -2.25
N GLN A 37 -16.20 -3.90 -1.59
CA GLN A 37 -17.24 -4.53 -0.78
C GLN A 37 -18.23 -5.26 -1.70
N ARG A 38 -18.19 -6.59 -1.68
CA ARG A 38 -19.20 -7.40 -2.35
C ARG A 38 -20.54 -7.25 -1.63
N LYS A 39 -21.60 -6.91 -2.37
CA LYS A 39 -22.97 -7.00 -1.86
C LYS A 39 -23.32 -8.48 -1.69
N GLN A 40 -23.55 -8.94 -0.47
CA GLN A 40 -24.25 -10.22 -0.27
C GLN A 40 -25.71 -10.01 -0.70
N GLY A 41 -26.11 -10.60 -1.83
CA GLY A 41 -27.51 -10.63 -2.26
C GLY A 41 -27.90 -9.85 -3.52
N THR A 42 -26.98 -9.37 -4.35
CA THR A 42 -27.32 -8.96 -5.72
C THR A 42 -26.41 -9.67 -6.72
N GLU A 43 -26.75 -10.92 -7.02
CA GLU A 43 -26.48 -11.49 -8.33
C GLU A 43 -27.13 -10.55 -9.36
N ARG A 44 -26.33 -9.99 -10.26
CA ARG A 44 -26.88 -9.38 -11.46
C ARG A 44 -27.54 -10.51 -12.26
N LYS A 45 -28.86 -10.42 -12.49
CA LYS A 45 -29.45 -11.02 -13.69
C LYS A 45 -28.78 -10.42 -14.92
#